data_AF-A0A924V1K9-F1
#
_entry.id   AF-A0A924V1K9-F1
#
_cell.length_a   1.000
_cell.length_b   1.000
_cell.length_c   1.000
_cell.angle_alpha   90.00
_cell.angle_beta   90.00
_cell.angle_gamma   90.00
#
_symmetry.space_group_name_H-M   'P 1'
#
loop_
_entity.id
_entity.type
_entity.pdbx_description
1 polymer ?
#
loop_
_entity_poly.entity_id
_entity_poly.type
_entity_poly.pdbx_seq_one_letter_code
_entity_poly.pdbx_strand_id
1 'polypeptide(L)'
;MKIRYLIRRIPKEANWLAASAAAILLTKFLYLDRIPELFQGASKAGGLVESLLTSLLAGYVFYFFVQQITEARQFIALSPFVQSQVKWINGITELQVREISEASGILMDLATLDRDQIVEAFGKLSPNSSAPLYMVAANREAIWIEYFEFYREKTSYVISTLRYQQNYLTPEISAAIADIDNSNFFHFLRNISSTHSRTISNENMLVLAEIFYLYASRCRDLSSHAAKYAEEF
;
A
#
# COMPACT_ATOMS: atom_id res chain seq x y z
N MET A 1 -6.77 -16.78 -10.52
CA MET A 1 -7.83 -16.05 -9.79
C MET A 1 -8.77 -17.04 -9.08
N LYS A 2 -8.62 -17.21 -7.76
CA LYS A 2 -9.44 -18.16 -6.98
C LYS A 2 -10.83 -17.54 -6.71
N ILE A 3 -11.89 -18.13 -7.27
CA ILE A 3 -13.30 -17.68 -7.10
C ILE A 3 -13.69 -17.50 -5.62
N ARG A 4 -13.11 -18.32 -4.72
CA ARG A 4 -13.28 -18.20 -3.26
C ARG A 4 -12.84 -16.85 -2.68
N TYR A 5 -11.85 -16.19 -3.29
CA TYR A 5 -11.38 -14.87 -2.83
C TYR A 5 -12.42 -13.79 -3.10
N LEU A 6 -13.05 -13.81 -4.29
CA LEU A 6 -14.07 -12.83 -4.69
C LEU A 6 -15.32 -12.91 -3.82
N ILE A 7 -15.79 -14.13 -3.53
CA ILE A 7 -16.98 -14.35 -2.70
C ILE A 7 -16.77 -13.82 -1.27
N ARG A 8 -15.52 -13.85 -0.77
CA ARG A 8 -15.17 -13.42 0.59
C ARG A 8 -15.13 -11.90 0.75
N ARG A 9 -14.95 -11.14 -0.34
CA ARG A 9 -14.98 -9.66 -0.34
C ARG A 9 -16.38 -9.06 -0.45
N ILE A 10 -17.36 -9.84 -0.87
CA ILE A 10 -18.76 -9.39 -0.89
C ILE A 10 -19.23 -9.21 0.56
N PRO A 11 -19.97 -8.14 0.88
CA PRO A 11 -20.58 -7.96 2.19
C PRO A 11 -21.32 -9.22 2.61
N LYS A 12 -21.09 -9.66 3.85
CA LYS A 12 -21.68 -10.91 4.37
C LYS A 12 -23.19 -10.86 4.28
N GLU A 13 -23.75 -9.67 4.43
CA GLU A 13 -25.18 -9.34 4.34
C GLU A 13 -25.73 -9.69 2.95
N ALA A 14 -25.03 -9.31 1.87
CA ALA A 14 -25.45 -9.60 0.51
C ALA A 14 -25.36 -11.12 0.20
N ASN A 15 -24.32 -11.79 0.70
CA ASN A 15 -24.20 -13.25 0.59
C ASN A 15 -25.34 -13.98 1.33
N TRP A 16 -25.67 -13.54 2.54
CA TRP A 16 -26.78 -14.09 3.33
C TRP A 16 -28.15 -13.82 2.70
N LEU A 17 -28.34 -12.63 2.13
CA LEU A 17 -29.57 -12.27 1.43
C LEU A 17 -29.78 -13.16 0.20
N ALA A 18 -28.73 -13.38 -0.60
CA ALA A 18 -28.78 -14.27 -1.75
C ALA A 18 -29.00 -15.74 -1.33
N ALA A 19 -28.30 -16.20 -0.29
CA ALA A 19 -28.46 -17.56 0.23
C ALA A 19 -29.87 -17.82 0.77
N SER A 20 -30.43 -16.87 1.52
CA SER A 20 -31.80 -16.98 2.04
C SER A 20 -32.84 -16.92 0.93
N ALA A 21 -32.68 -16.03 -0.05
CA ALA A 21 -33.55 -15.98 -1.23
C ALA A 21 -33.52 -17.29 -2.03
N ALA A 22 -32.34 -17.86 -2.27
CA ALA A 22 -32.19 -19.16 -2.92
C ALA A 22 -32.82 -20.29 -2.11
N ALA A 23 -32.63 -20.31 -0.78
CA ALA A 23 -33.22 -21.32 0.09
C ALA A 23 -34.76 -21.25 0.12
N ILE A 24 -35.34 -20.04 0.14
CA ILE A 24 -36.79 -19.85 0.09
C ILE A 24 -37.35 -20.30 -1.26
N LEU A 25 -36.69 -19.97 -2.38
CA LEU A 25 -37.10 -20.44 -3.71
C LEU A 25 -37.03 -21.97 -3.83
N LEU A 26 -35.95 -22.58 -3.34
CA LEU A 26 -35.82 -24.05 -3.30
C LEU A 26 -36.92 -24.68 -2.45
N THR A 27 -37.21 -24.13 -1.28
CA THR A 27 -38.25 -24.64 -0.39
C THR A 27 -39.63 -24.52 -1.04
N LYS A 28 -39.90 -23.39 -1.71
CA LYS A 28 -41.14 -23.18 -2.46
C LYS A 28 -41.30 -24.25 -3.55
N PHE A 29 -40.29 -24.41 -4.40
CA PHE A 29 -40.32 -25.32 -5.54
C PHE A 29 -40.44 -26.80 -5.13
N LEU A 30 -39.75 -27.21 -4.06
CA LEU A 30 -39.73 -28.60 -3.61
C LEU A 30 -40.97 -28.99 -2.80
N TYR A 31 -41.51 -28.07 -1.99
CA TYR A 31 -42.58 -28.37 -1.04
C TYR A 31 -43.87 -27.60 -1.29
N LEU A 32 -43.83 -26.26 -1.40
CA LEU A 32 -45.06 -25.46 -1.45
C LEU A 32 -45.83 -25.64 -2.75
N ASP A 33 -45.15 -25.80 -3.89
CA ASP A 33 -45.83 -25.96 -5.19
C ASP A 33 -46.61 -27.29 -5.30
N ARG A 34 -46.39 -28.24 -4.38
CA ARG A 34 -47.12 -29.52 -4.32
C ARG A 34 -48.36 -29.47 -3.44
N ILE A 35 -48.58 -28.41 -2.68
CA ILE A 35 -49.70 -28.29 -1.74
C ILE A 35 -50.87 -27.57 -2.43
N PRO A 36 -52.12 -28.07 -2.33
CA PRO A 36 -53.28 -27.40 -2.89
C PRO A 36 -53.50 -26.02 -2.24
N GLU A 37 -54.11 -25.09 -2.98
CA GLU A 37 -54.26 -23.70 -2.55
C GLU A 37 -54.95 -23.58 -1.18
N LEU A 38 -54.22 -23.04 -0.19
CA LEU A 38 -54.75 -22.80 1.16
C LEU A 38 -55.85 -21.72 1.20
N PHE A 39 -55.84 -20.77 0.26
CA PHE A 39 -56.84 -19.72 0.12
C PHE A 39 -56.88 -19.18 -1.32
N GLN A 40 -58.01 -18.60 -1.74
CA GLN A 40 -58.15 -17.98 -3.06
C GLN A 40 -57.10 -16.87 -3.24
N GLY A 41 -56.20 -17.04 -4.20
CA GLY A 41 -55.14 -16.07 -4.51
C GLY A 41 -53.77 -16.37 -3.90
N ALA A 42 -53.63 -17.44 -3.10
CA ALA A 42 -52.34 -17.88 -2.56
C ALA A 42 -51.29 -18.12 -3.67
N SER A 43 -51.71 -18.72 -4.78
CA SER A 43 -50.87 -18.95 -5.96
C SER A 43 -50.36 -17.64 -6.57
N LYS A 44 -51.21 -16.60 -6.68
CA LYS A 44 -50.79 -15.28 -7.18
C LYS A 44 -49.77 -14.60 -6.27
N ALA A 45 -49.99 -14.66 -4.95
CA ALA A 45 -49.03 -14.13 -3.99
C ALA A 45 -47.68 -14.87 -4.06
N GLY A 46 -47.71 -16.20 -4.18
CA GLY A 46 -46.51 -17.02 -4.37
C GLY A 46 -45.72 -16.67 -5.64
N GLY A 47 -46.41 -16.33 -6.74
CA GLY A 47 -45.78 -15.86 -7.98
C GLY A 47 -45.10 -14.48 -7.84
N LEU A 48 -45.70 -13.57 -7.07
CA LEU A 48 -45.10 -12.26 -6.77
C LEU A 48 -43.82 -12.42 -5.93
N VAL A 49 -43.86 -13.25 -4.88
CA VAL A 49 -42.70 -13.53 -4.04
C VAL A 49 -41.57 -14.17 -4.87
N GLU A 50 -41.89 -15.12 -5.73
CA GLU A 50 -40.90 -15.74 -6.62
C GLU A 50 -40.27 -14.73 -7.57
N SER A 51 -41.08 -13.88 -8.19
CA SER A 51 -40.58 -12.84 -9.10
C SER A 51 -39.63 -11.87 -8.37
N LEU A 52 -39.97 -11.53 -7.12
CA LEU A 52 -39.15 -10.66 -6.27
C LEU A 52 -37.83 -11.32 -5.86
N LEU A 53 -37.87 -12.58 -5.41
CA LEU A 53 -36.66 -13.35 -5.04
C LEU A 53 -35.76 -13.61 -6.24
N THR A 54 -36.34 -13.90 -7.40
CA THR A 54 -35.59 -14.10 -8.65
C THR A 54 -34.91 -12.81 -9.10
N SER A 55 -35.62 -11.67 -9.01
CA SER A 55 -35.04 -10.35 -9.30
C SER A 55 -33.87 -10.02 -8.36
N LEU A 56 -34.00 -10.38 -7.08
CA LEU A 56 -32.94 -10.19 -6.09
C LEU A 56 -31.71 -11.06 -6.39
N LEU A 57 -31.90 -12.33 -6.76
CA LEU A 57 -30.81 -13.21 -7.19
C LEU A 57 -30.15 -12.71 -8.48
N ALA A 58 -30.94 -12.26 -9.46
CA ALA A 58 -30.41 -11.68 -10.70
C ALA A 58 -29.57 -10.42 -10.41
N GLY A 59 -30.03 -9.55 -9.50
CA GLY A 59 -29.27 -8.40 -9.04
C GLY A 59 -27.95 -8.77 -8.35
N TYR A 60 -27.97 -9.81 -7.50
CA TYR A 60 -26.77 -10.34 -6.86
C TYR A 60 -25.77 -10.90 -7.86
N VAL A 61 -26.24 -11.68 -8.85
CA VAL A 61 -25.40 -12.20 -9.94
C VAL A 61 -24.81 -11.05 -10.75
N PHE A 62 -25.61 -10.04 -11.09
CA PHE A 62 -25.12 -8.86 -11.80
C PHE A 62 -24.03 -8.12 -11.00
N TYR A 63 -24.26 -7.89 -9.70
CA TYR A 63 -23.25 -7.30 -8.81
C TYR A 63 -21.95 -8.12 -8.81
N PHE A 64 -22.06 -9.44 -8.66
CA PHE A 64 -20.90 -10.33 -8.67
C PHE A 64 -20.11 -10.26 -9.98
N PHE A 65 -20.78 -10.39 -11.12
CA PHE A 65 -20.11 -10.43 -12.42
C PHE A 65 -19.61 -9.06 -12.88
N VAL A 66 -20.40 -8.01 -12.69
CA VAL A 66 -20.06 -6.68 -13.20
C VAL A 66 -19.09 -5.96 -12.29
N GLN A 67 -19.34 -5.98 -10.97
CA GLN A 67 -18.52 -5.21 -10.05
C GLN A 67 -17.29 -5.99 -9.60
N GLN A 68 -17.46 -7.18 -9.01
CA GLN A 68 -16.34 -7.90 -8.38
C GLN A 68 -15.30 -8.41 -9.40
N ILE A 69 -15.72 -8.89 -10.57
CA ILE A 69 -14.76 -9.32 -11.60
C ILE A 69 -14.01 -8.12 -12.17
N THR A 70 -14.68 -6.98 -12.37
CA THR A 70 -14.03 -5.76 -12.89
C THR A 70 -13.02 -5.21 -11.89
N GLU A 71 -13.39 -5.10 -10.62
CA GLU A 71 -12.48 -4.68 -9.54
C GLU A 71 -11.27 -5.61 -9.44
N ALA A 72 -11.49 -6.93 -9.48
CA ALA A 72 -10.40 -7.91 -9.44
C ALA A 72 -9.47 -7.83 -10.66
N ARG A 73 -10.01 -7.61 -11.86
CA ARG A 73 -9.21 -7.42 -13.07
C ARG A 73 -8.38 -6.14 -13.00
N GLN A 74 -8.98 -5.03 -12.56
CA GLN A 74 -8.27 -3.76 -12.38
C GLN A 74 -7.15 -3.90 -11.35
N PHE A 75 -7.41 -4.58 -10.23
CA PHE A 75 -6.41 -4.86 -9.22
C PHE A 75 -5.24 -5.68 -9.77
N ILE A 76 -5.52 -6.78 -10.50
CA ILE A 76 -4.48 -7.60 -11.13
C ILE A 76 -3.67 -6.79 -12.15
N ALA A 77 -4.32 -5.89 -12.90
CA ALA A 77 -3.65 -5.04 -13.87
C ALA A 77 -2.74 -3.99 -13.20
N LEU A 78 -3.14 -3.48 -12.03
CA LEU A 78 -2.40 -2.45 -11.29
C LEU A 78 -1.37 -3.02 -10.30
N SER A 79 -1.46 -4.30 -9.95
CA SER A 79 -0.54 -4.91 -8.98
C SER A 79 0.94 -4.82 -9.39
N PRO A 80 1.34 -5.01 -10.66
CA PRO A 80 2.74 -4.87 -11.06
C PRO A 80 3.21 -3.42 -10.95
N PHE A 81 2.31 -2.46 -11.20
CA PHE A 81 2.60 -1.04 -11.04
C PHE A 81 2.87 -0.71 -9.56
N VAL A 82 1.98 -1.13 -8.65
CA VAL A 82 2.17 -0.93 -7.20
C VAL A 82 3.48 -1.55 -6.72
N GLN A 83 3.76 -2.80 -7.12
CA GLN A 83 5.03 -3.46 -6.77
C GLN A 83 6.26 -2.72 -7.31
N SER A 84 6.19 -2.22 -8.55
CA SER A 84 7.26 -1.43 -9.15
C SER A 84 7.54 -0.16 -8.36
N GLN A 85 6.49 0.57 -7.96
CA GLN A 85 6.64 1.78 -7.13
C GLN A 85 7.21 1.46 -5.74
N VAL A 86 6.75 0.39 -5.08
CA VAL A 86 7.33 -0.03 -3.79
C VAL A 86 8.79 -0.43 -3.92
N LYS A 87 9.15 -1.19 -4.96
CA LYS A 87 10.54 -1.53 -5.27
C LYS A 87 11.38 -0.29 -5.49
N TRP A 88 10.82 0.74 -6.12
CA TRP A 88 11.53 2.00 -6.34
C TRP A 88 11.79 2.76 -5.03
N ILE A 89 10.82 2.84 -4.11
CA ILE A 89 11.03 3.40 -2.77
C ILE A 89 12.15 2.64 -2.05
N ASN A 90 12.06 1.30 -2.03
CA ASN A 90 13.05 0.47 -1.36
C ASN A 90 14.45 0.60 -2.00
N GLY A 91 14.52 0.65 -3.33
CA GLY A 91 15.76 0.83 -4.06
C GLY A 91 16.42 2.20 -3.81
N ILE A 92 15.64 3.25 -3.55
CA ILE A 92 16.18 4.52 -3.07
C ILE A 92 16.79 4.36 -1.69
N THR A 93 16.08 3.73 -0.75
CA THR A 93 16.61 3.52 0.61
C THR A 93 17.85 2.64 0.59
N GLU A 94 17.87 1.58 -0.22
CA GLU A 94 19.01 0.69 -0.39
C GLU A 94 20.22 1.44 -0.96
N LEU A 95 20.00 2.29 -1.97
CA LEU A 95 21.02 3.19 -2.50
C LEU A 95 21.58 4.08 -1.38
N GLN A 96 20.72 4.75 -0.62
CA GLN A 96 21.16 5.61 0.48
C GLN A 96 22.01 4.86 1.51
N VAL A 97 21.58 3.65 1.93
CA VAL A 97 22.35 2.82 2.87
C VAL A 97 23.71 2.45 2.30
N ARG A 98 23.77 2.07 1.02
CA ARG A 98 25.03 1.73 0.35
C ARG A 98 25.98 2.93 0.27
N GLU A 99 25.50 4.09 -0.16
CA GLU A 99 26.34 5.29 -0.26
C GLU A 99 26.85 5.75 1.11
N ILE A 100 26.04 5.63 2.17
CA ILE A 100 26.48 5.89 3.55
C ILE A 100 27.53 4.86 3.98
N SER A 101 27.32 3.58 3.64
CA SER A 101 28.26 2.49 3.93
C SER A 101 29.63 2.76 3.30
N GLU A 102 29.66 3.12 2.01
CA GLU A 102 30.87 3.46 1.28
C GLU A 102 31.58 4.68 1.86
N ALA A 103 30.85 5.76 2.16
CA ALA A 103 31.44 6.99 2.67
C ALA A 103 31.93 6.89 4.13
N SER A 104 31.28 6.06 4.95
CA SER A 104 31.66 5.88 6.37
C SER A 104 32.67 4.76 6.58
N GLY A 105 32.85 3.86 5.60
CA GLY A 105 33.63 2.63 5.72
C GLY A 105 32.98 1.57 6.61
N ILE A 106 31.70 1.73 6.99
CA ILE A 106 30.94 0.74 7.78
C ILE A 106 30.12 -0.10 6.83
N LEU A 107 30.36 -1.41 6.78
CA LEU A 107 29.57 -2.33 5.94
C LEU A 107 28.13 -2.41 6.43
N MET A 108 27.18 -2.00 5.59
CA MET A 108 25.75 -2.02 5.90
C MET A 108 24.94 -2.56 4.72
N ASP A 109 23.84 -3.23 5.04
CA ASP A 109 22.85 -3.70 4.08
C ASP A 109 21.46 -3.39 4.65
N LEU A 110 20.56 -2.85 3.83
CA LEU A 110 19.20 -2.54 4.23
C LEU A 110 18.48 -3.76 4.83
N ALA A 111 18.68 -4.95 4.26
CA ALA A 111 18.03 -6.19 4.71
C ALA A 111 18.41 -6.56 6.15
N THR A 112 19.65 -6.30 6.56
CA THR A 112 20.19 -6.64 7.89
C THR A 112 20.52 -5.42 8.74
N LEU A 113 19.99 -4.25 8.35
CA LEU A 113 20.36 -2.97 8.92
C LEU A 113 20.18 -2.94 10.43
N ASP A 114 21.27 -2.68 11.13
CA ASP A 114 21.29 -2.49 12.57
C ASP A 114 21.40 -1.00 12.96
N ARG A 115 20.84 -0.69 14.12
CA ARG A 115 20.81 0.67 14.65
C ARG A 115 22.22 1.18 14.96
N ASP A 116 23.05 0.34 15.59
CA ASP A 116 24.36 0.79 16.07
C ASP A 116 25.32 1.04 14.90
N GLN A 117 25.17 0.28 13.80
CA GLN A 117 25.90 0.53 12.55
C GLN A 117 25.59 1.91 11.96
N ILE A 118 24.31 2.30 11.94
CA ILE A 118 23.89 3.64 11.47
C ILE A 118 24.44 4.73 12.38
N VAL A 119 24.40 4.54 13.70
CA VAL A 119 24.96 5.51 14.65
C VAL A 119 26.47 5.67 14.43
N GLU A 120 27.21 4.59 14.27
CA GLU A 120 28.65 4.64 13.99
C GLU A 120 28.93 5.34 12.64
N ALA A 121 28.20 4.99 11.58
CA ALA A 121 28.36 5.58 10.26
C ALA A 121 28.07 7.08 10.26
N PHE A 122 26.96 7.51 10.86
CA PHE A 122 26.56 8.92 10.94
C PHE A 122 27.48 9.73 11.89
N GLY A 123 28.19 9.07 12.81
CA GLY A 123 29.24 9.69 13.61
C GLY A 123 30.50 10.05 12.83
N LYS A 124 30.77 9.36 11.70
CA LYS A 124 31.93 9.59 10.82
C LYS A 124 31.65 10.58 9.69
N LEU A 125 30.38 10.81 9.37
CA LEU A 125 29.99 11.68 8.26
C LEU A 125 29.61 13.08 8.76
N SER A 126 30.07 14.10 8.05
CA SER A 126 29.67 15.49 8.30
C SER A 126 28.44 15.85 7.46
N PRO A 127 27.44 16.57 8.00
CA PRO A 127 26.27 17.00 7.22
C PRO A 127 26.65 17.84 5.98
N ASN A 128 27.78 18.56 6.05
CA ASN A 128 28.26 19.47 5.02
C ASN A 128 29.38 18.87 4.15
N SER A 129 29.81 17.63 4.41
CA SER A 129 30.77 16.97 3.52
C SER A 129 30.10 16.55 2.23
N SER A 130 30.92 16.34 1.19
CA SER A 130 30.43 15.87 -0.10
C SER A 130 29.73 14.52 0.00
N ALA A 131 28.63 14.39 -0.73
CA ALA A 131 27.84 13.18 -0.91
C ALA A 131 27.83 12.80 -2.41
N PRO A 132 27.61 11.52 -2.75
CA PRO A 132 27.72 11.00 -4.12
C PRO A 132 26.51 11.37 -5.00
N LEU A 133 26.25 12.66 -5.14
CA LEU A 133 25.22 13.23 -6.01
C LEU A 133 25.75 14.52 -6.64
N TYR A 134 25.85 14.55 -7.96
CA TYR A 134 26.29 15.75 -8.68
C TYR A 134 25.13 16.69 -9.00
N MET A 135 25.19 17.92 -8.53
CA MET A 135 24.20 18.95 -8.84
C MET A 135 24.64 19.78 -10.05
N VAL A 136 24.11 19.43 -11.22
CA VAL A 136 24.45 20.09 -12.50
C VAL A 136 24.27 21.60 -12.45
N ALA A 137 23.15 22.09 -11.91
CA ALA A 137 22.87 23.53 -11.86
C ALA A 137 23.83 24.33 -10.97
N ALA A 138 24.38 23.69 -9.93
CA ALA A 138 25.33 24.30 -9.00
C ALA A 138 26.79 23.99 -9.36
N ASN A 139 27.02 23.13 -10.37
CA ASN A 139 28.32 22.63 -10.80
C ASN A 139 29.20 22.15 -9.63
N ARG A 140 28.61 21.38 -8.70
CA ARG A 140 29.27 20.82 -7.53
C ARG A 140 28.60 19.53 -7.08
N GLU A 141 29.31 18.77 -6.26
CA GLU A 141 28.70 17.69 -5.49
C GLU A 141 27.75 18.25 -4.42
N ALA A 142 26.66 17.52 -4.17
CA ALA A 142 25.72 17.80 -3.11
C ALA A 142 26.37 17.52 -1.77
N ILE A 143 25.98 18.26 -0.73
CA ILE A 143 26.27 17.84 0.64
C ILE A 143 25.25 16.79 1.10
N TRP A 144 25.55 16.03 2.16
CA TRP A 144 24.66 14.96 2.65
C TRP A 144 23.21 15.39 2.91
N ILE A 145 23.00 16.60 3.43
CA ILE A 145 21.64 17.11 3.66
C ILE A 145 20.88 17.36 2.35
N GLU A 146 21.56 17.91 1.33
CA GLU A 146 20.98 18.10 0.01
C GLU A 146 20.73 16.76 -0.70
N TYR A 147 21.62 15.79 -0.49
CA TYR A 147 21.46 14.42 -0.97
C TYR A 147 20.20 13.76 -0.38
N PHE A 148 20.02 13.82 0.94
CA PHE A 148 18.83 13.25 1.58
C PHE A 148 17.55 13.96 1.16
N GLU A 149 17.59 15.29 1.03
CA GLU A 149 16.44 16.05 0.57
C GLU A 149 16.04 15.70 -0.87
N PHE A 150 17.01 15.54 -1.77
CA PHE A 150 16.76 15.12 -3.15
C PHE A 150 16.02 13.77 -3.19
N TYR A 151 16.48 12.79 -2.43
CA TYR A 151 15.84 11.47 -2.39
C TYR A 151 14.52 11.46 -1.61
N ARG A 152 14.34 12.35 -0.62
CA ARG A 152 13.04 12.57 0.02
C ARG A 152 12.01 13.05 -1.00
N GLU A 153 12.34 14.06 -1.81
CA GLU A 153 11.46 14.57 -2.85
C GLU A 153 11.10 13.50 -3.89
N LYS A 154 12.09 12.71 -4.31
CA LYS A 154 11.88 11.55 -5.18
C LYS A 154 10.91 10.55 -4.56
N THR A 155 11.14 10.15 -3.32
CA THR A 155 10.29 9.21 -2.59
C THR A 155 8.86 9.77 -2.41
N SER A 156 8.74 11.05 -2.05
CA SER A 156 7.46 11.76 -1.90
C SER A 156 6.66 11.76 -3.21
N TYR A 157 7.33 11.95 -4.35
CA TYR A 157 6.70 11.88 -5.67
C TYR A 157 6.12 10.48 -5.95
N VAL A 158 6.86 9.41 -5.64
CA VAL A 158 6.35 8.04 -5.82
C VAL A 158 5.24 7.69 -4.85
N ILE A 159 5.33 8.15 -3.60
CA ILE A 159 4.22 8.04 -2.63
C ILE A 159 2.97 8.75 -3.15
N SER A 160 3.10 9.96 -3.71
CA SER A 160 1.98 10.68 -4.29
C SER A 160 1.35 9.92 -5.46
N THR A 161 2.19 9.29 -6.29
CA THR A 161 1.78 8.44 -7.41
C THR A 161 0.99 7.22 -6.93
N LEU A 162 1.43 6.57 -5.85
CA LEU A 162 0.71 5.47 -5.22
C LEU A 162 -0.64 5.92 -4.62
N ARG A 163 -0.69 7.10 -4.00
CA ARG A 163 -1.93 7.66 -3.44
C ARG A 163 -3.01 7.90 -4.49
N TYR A 164 -2.65 8.26 -5.73
CA TYR A 164 -3.62 8.33 -6.82
C TYR A 164 -4.32 6.99 -7.11
N GLN A 165 -3.71 5.87 -6.73
CA GLN A 165 -4.25 4.51 -6.88
C GLN A 165 -4.79 3.95 -5.56
N GLN A 166 -5.15 4.80 -4.57
CA GLN A 166 -5.54 4.36 -3.22
C GLN A 166 -6.61 3.26 -3.17
N ASN A 167 -7.56 3.25 -4.11
CA ASN A 167 -8.65 2.28 -4.15
C ASN A 167 -8.16 0.84 -4.42
N TYR A 168 -6.92 0.69 -4.91
CA TYR A 168 -6.31 -0.58 -5.27
C TYR A 168 -5.15 -0.96 -4.35
N LEU A 169 -4.82 -0.11 -3.36
CA LEU A 169 -3.85 -0.43 -2.33
C LEU A 169 -4.52 -1.25 -1.22
N THR A 170 -3.78 -2.18 -0.62
CA THR A 170 -4.24 -2.80 0.62
C THR A 170 -4.11 -1.81 1.79
N PRO A 171 -4.88 -2.01 2.88
CA PRO A 171 -4.74 -1.21 4.09
C PRO A 171 -3.30 -1.20 4.63
N GLU A 172 -2.59 -2.32 4.55
CA GLU A 172 -1.22 -2.47 5.06
C GLU A 172 -0.23 -1.62 4.25
N ILE A 173 -0.31 -1.66 2.91
CA ILE A 173 0.52 -0.81 2.04
C ILE A 173 0.18 0.67 2.25
N SER A 174 -1.10 0.99 2.39
CA SER A 174 -1.56 2.36 2.61
C SER A 174 -1.04 2.93 3.93
N ALA A 175 -1.10 2.14 5.00
CA ALA A 175 -0.56 2.50 6.32
C ALA A 175 0.97 2.68 6.26
N ALA A 176 1.70 1.71 5.69
CA ALA A 176 3.15 1.79 5.58
C ALA A 176 3.62 3.02 4.79
N ILE A 177 2.95 3.35 3.68
CA ILE A 177 3.24 4.57 2.90
C ILE A 177 2.96 5.83 3.72
N ALA A 178 1.86 5.87 4.48
CA ALA A 178 1.54 6.99 5.35
C ALA A 178 2.58 7.17 6.46
N ASP A 179 3.09 6.08 7.03
CA ASP A 179 4.12 6.10 8.07
C ASP A 179 5.49 6.57 7.54
N ILE A 180 5.81 6.28 6.28
CA ILE A 180 7.03 6.78 5.62
C ILE A 180 6.90 8.28 5.34
N ASP A 181 5.78 8.72 4.74
CA ASP A 181 5.56 10.12 4.36
C ASP A 181 5.48 11.06 5.57
N ASN A 182 4.93 10.57 6.68
CA ASN A 182 4.85 11.28 7.96
C ASN A 182 6.00 10.91 8.92
N SER A 183 7.12 10.40 8.40
CA SER A 183 8.27 10.07 9.25
C SER A 183 8.98 11.31 9.78
N ASN A 184 9.58 11.19 10.97
CA ASN A 184 10.41 12.26 11.54
C ASN A 184 11.57 12.66 10.61
N PHE A 185 12.08 11.71 9.83
CA PHE A 185 13.09 11.97 8.80
C PHE A 185 12.57 12.94 7.73
N PHE A 186 11.37 12.70 7.19
CA PHE A 186 10.75 13.60 6.21
C PHE A 186 10.47 14.98 6.79
N HIS A 187 9.94 15.04 8.01
CA HIS A 187 9.69 16.30 8.71
C HIS A 187 10.97 17.09 8.97
N PHE A 188 12.02 16.43 9.45
CA PHE A 188 13.31 17.04 9.73
C PHE A 188 13.92 17.67 8.47
N LEU A 189 13.98 16.92 7.37
CA LEU A 189 14.54 17.41 6.11
C LEU A 189 13.71 18.57 5.53
N ARG A 190 12.37 18.47 5.54
CA ARG A 190 11.48 19.55 5.09
C ARG A 190 11.72 20.85 5.88
N ASN A 191 11.88 20.73 7.19
CA ASN A 191 12.15 21.88 8.06
C ASN A 191 13.50 22.54 7.71
N ILE A 192 14.55 21.74 7.51
CA ILE A 192 15.86 22.29 7.13
C ILE A 192 15.82 22.97 5.77
N SER A 193 15.15 22.39 4.79
CA SER A 193 15.00 22.99 3.45
C SER A 193 14.29 24.34 3.46
N SER A 194 13.40 24.57 4.43
CA SER A 194 12.66 25.83 4.59
C SER A 194 13.47 26.95 5.26
N THR A 195 14.53 26.60 6.00
CA THR A 195 15.47 27.57 6.55
C THR A 195 16.44 28.03 5.46
N HIS A 196 16.69 29.34 5.38
CA HIS A 196 17.57 29.95 4.36
C HIS A 196 19.04 29.49 4.46
N SER A 197 19.43 28.84 5.57
CA SER A 197 20.74 28.21 5.74
C SER A 197 20.65 26.73 5.41
N ARG A 198 21.27 26.32 4.30
CA ARG A 198 21.40 24.88 3.92
C ARG A 198 22.56 24.17 4.64
N THR A 199 23.35 24.90 5.42
CA THR A 199 24.43 24.33 6.21
C THR A 199 23.95 24.06 7.63
N ILE A 200 24.34 22.90 8.16
CA ILE A 200 24.06 22.49 9.54
C ILE A 200 25.33 22.69 10.35
N SER A 201 25.24 23.28 11.54
CA SER A 201 26.40 23.57 12.39
C SER A 201 27.00 22.33 13.07
N ASN A 202 26.27 21.22 13.10
CA ASN A 202 26.73 19.96 13.67
C ASN A 202 27.96 19.42 12.92
N GLU A 203 28.93 18.92 13.69
CA GLU A 203 30.16 18.32 13.15
C GLU A 203 29.86 17.00 12.42
N ASN A 204 28.89 16.24 12.93
CA ASN A 204 28.49 14.94 12.42
C ASN A 204 26.96 14.83 12.26
N MET A 205 26.51 13.73 11.68
CA MET A 205 25.09 13.48 11.42
C MET A 205 24.37 12.70 12.52
N LEU A 206 24.91 12.59 13.74
CA LEU A 206 24.29 11.75 14.80
C LEU A 206 22.83 12.10 15.11
N VAL A 207 22.43 13.37 14.97
CA VAL A 207 21.03 13.82 15.13
C VAL A 207 20.07 13.13 14.14
N LEU A 208 20.58 12.73 12.97
CA LEU A 208 19.84 12.03 11.94
C LEU A 208 19.81 10.51 12.11
N ALA A 209 20.73 9.93 12.88
CA ALA A 209 20.96 8.48 12.91
C ALA A 209 19.69 7.70 13.28
N GLU A 210 19.05 8.07 14.40
CA GLU A 210 17.83 7.41 14.88
C GLU A 210 16.68 7.57 13.89
N ILE A 211 16.45 8.79 13.42
CA ILE A 211 15.31 9.08 12.54
C ILE A 211 15.47 8.44 11.16
N PHE A 212 16.71 8.33 10.66
CA PHE A 212 17.02 7.63 9.42
C PHE A 212 16.86 6.12 9.59
N TYR A 213 17.36 5.54 10.68
CA TYR A 213 17.18 4.11 10.97
C TYR A 213 15.70 3.70 10.98
N LEU A 214 14.85 4.49 11.66
CA LEU A 214 13.41 4.24 11.69
C LEU A 214 12.77 4.38 10.30
N TYR A 215 13.17 5.38 9.52
CA TYR A 215 12.73 5.54 8.13
C TYR A 215 13.12 4.33 7.26
N ALA A 216 14.40 3.92 7.30
CA ALA A 216 14.90 2.81 6.52
C ALA A 216 14.22 1.49 6.89
N SER A 217 13.97 1.27 8.19
CA SER A 217 13.22 0.11 8.69
C SER A 217 11.79 0.07 8.15
N ARG A 218 11.09 1.22 8.12
CA ARG A 218 9.74 1.31 7.53
C ARG A 218 9.74 1.02 6.02
N CYS A 219 10.74 1.50 5.28
CA CYS A 219 10.89 1.18 3.86
C CYS A 219 11.13 -0.33 3.64
N ARG A 220 11.94 -0.96 4.49
CA ARG A 220 12.14 -2.41 4.48
C ARG A 220 10.82 -3.16 4.76
N ASP A 221 10.06 -2.73 5.75
CA ASP A 221 8.78 -3.36 6.09
C ASP A 221 7.75 -3.23 4.96
N LEU A 222 7.72 -2.08 4.26
CA LEU A 222 6.88 -1.88 3.07
C LEU A 222 7.15 -2.94 1.99
N SER A 223 8.41 -3.31 1.77
CA SER A 223 8.77 -4.34 0.79
C SER A 223 8.18 -5.72 1.16
N SER A 224 8.12 -6.03 2.46
CA SER A 224 7.53 -7.27 2.98
C SER A 224 6.01 -7.30 2.78
N HIS A 225 5.35 -6.17 2.93
CA HIS A 225 3.91 -6.04 2.63
C HIS A 225 3.62 -6.18 1.13
N ALA A 226 4.47 -5.61 0.27
CA ALA A 226 4.32 -5.75 -1.18
C ALA A 226 4.58 -7.18 -1.69
N ALA A 227 5.45 -7.95 -1.03
CA ALA A 227 5.64 -9.37 -1.33
C ALA A 227 4.36 -10.17 -1.04
N LYS A 228 3.75 -9.97 0.13
CA LYS A 228 2.45 -10.61 0.48
C LYS A 228 1.34 -10.21 -0.49
N TYR A 229 1.30 -8.94 -0.89
CA TYR A 229 0.37 -8.42 -1.89
C TYR A 229 0.48 -9.13 -3.25
N ALA A 230 1.68 -9.59 -3.62
CA ALA A 230 1.90 -10.36 -4.84
C ALA A 230 1.40 -11.81 -4.74
N GLU A 231 1.47 -12.43 -3.56
CA GLU A 231 1.12 -13.84 -3.34
C GLU A 231 -0.40 -14.08 -3.19
N GLU A 232 -1.16 -13.06 -2.81
CA GLU A 232 -2.61 -13.18 -2.63
C GLU A 232 -3.38 -13.40 -3.94
N PHE A 233 -2.75 -13.25 -5.11
CA PHE A 233 -3.40 -13.25 -6.43
C PHE A 233 -2.68 -14.06 -7.51
#